data_AF-A0A453PMB0-F1
#
_entry.id   AF-A0A453PMB0-F1
#
_cell.length_a   1.000
_cell.length_b   1.000
_cell.length_c   1.000
_cell.angle_alpha   90.00
_cell.angle_beta   90.00
_cell.angle_gamma   90.00
#
_symmetry.space_group_name_H-M   'P 1'
#
loop_
_entity.id
_entity.type
_entity.pdbx_description
1 polymer ?
#
loop_
_entity_poly.entity_id
_entity_poly.type
_entity_poly.pdbx_seq_one_letter_code
_entity_poly.pdbx_strand_id
1 'polypeptide(L)'
;AYAETVLQSNPLNIQFRRMLVGNRWEAWLHLVRRLMDVYLSQQTDQLHWKLTQTGVFSVKSMYLDIINSGTIPRSMHISKVKVPLRIKVFMWF
;
A
#
# COMPACT_ATOMS: atom_id res chain seq x y z
N ALA A 1 16.37 1.61 -3.77
CA ALA A 1 17.69 1.49 -3.14
C ALA A 1 17.71 0.59 -1.90
N TYR A 2 17.30 1.01 -0.69
CA TYR A 2 17.44 0.17 0.54
C TYR A 2 16.61 -1.14 0.50
N ALA A 3 15.37 -1.08 0.01
CA ALA A 3 14.51 -2.27 -0.09
C ALA A 3 15.07 -3.33 -1.05
N GLU A 4 15.68 -2.91 -2.16
CA GLU A 4 16.34 -3.82 -3.10
C GLU A 4 17.52 -4.54 -2.47
N THR A 5 18.32 -3.84 -1.67
CA THR A 5 19.50 -4.43 -1.02
C THR A 5 19.10 -5.51 -0.02
N VAL A 6 18.01 -5.30 0.73
CA VAL A 6 17.48 -6.28 1.69
C VAL A 6 16.92 -7.51 0.94
N LEU A 7 16.20 -7.30 -0.15
CA LEU A 7 15.54 -8.38 -0.91
C LEU A 7 16.48 -9.18 -1.81
N GLN A 8 17.61 -8.61 -2.25
CA GLN A 8 18.60 -9.30 -3.09
C GLN A 8 19.60 -10.16 -2.30
N SER A 9 19.70 -9.96 -0.98
CA SER A 9 20.56 -10.77 -0.12
C SER A 9 19.99 -12.17 0.11
N ASN A 10 20.83 -13.21 0.01
CA ASN A 10 20.43 -14.60 0.26
C ASN A 10 21.38 -15.23 1.30
N PRO A 11 20.93 -15.44 2.56
CA PRO A 11 19.57 -15.21 3.08
C PRO A 11 19.22 -13.72 3.26
N LEU A 12 17.91 -13.41 3.27
CA LEU A 12 17.39 -12.04 3.47
C LEU A 12 18.00 -11.38 4.72
N ASN A 13 18.48 -10.15 4.58
CA ASN A 13 19.06 -9.37 5.66
C ASN A 13 17.97 -8.77 6.59
N ILE A 14 17.24 -9.65 7.28
CA ILE A 14 16.15 -9.29 8.19
C ILE A 14 16.39 -9.98 9.52
N GLN A 15 16.45 -9.18 10.60
CA GLN A 15 16.62 -9.67 11.96
C GLN A 15 15.44 -9.24 12.82
N PHE A 16 14.92 -10.18 13.61
CA PHE A 16 13.85 -9.91 14.55
C PHE A 16 14.40 -9.74 15.96
N ARG A 17 14.01 -8.64 16.62
CA ARG A 17 14.34 -8.43 18.03
C ARG A 17 13.68 -9.46 18.96
N ARG A 18 12.55 -10.04 18.53
CA ARG A 18 11.81 -11.08 19.27
C ARG A 18 11.77 -12.35 18.44
N MET A 19 11.88 -13.50 19.10
CA MET A 19 11.77 -14.79 18.43
C MET A 19 10.36 -14.98 17.86
N LEU A 20 10.28 -15.39 16.60
CA LEU A 20 9.04 -15.82 15.96
C LEU A 20 8.83 -17.29 16.30
N VAL A 21 7.67 -17.64 16.85
CA VAL A 21 7.33 -19.00 17.30
C VAL A 21 5.91 -19.32 16.85
N GLY A 22 5.65 -20.59 16.51
CA GLY A 22 4.35 -21.08 16.04
C GLY A 22 3.87 -20.35 14.79
N ASN A 23 2.61 -19.93 14.78
CA ASN A 23 1.96 -19.31 13.62
C ASN A 23 2.72 -18.09 13.06
N ARG A 24 3.46 -17.36 13.90
CA ARG A 24 4.28 -16.22 13.45
C ARG A 24 5.49 -16.65 12.62
N TRP A 25 6.09 -17.79 12.95
CA TRP A 25 7.20 -18.37 12.19
C TRP A 25 6.70 -18.92 10.85
N GLU A 26 5.55 -19.60 10.84
CA GLU A 26 4.94 -20.08 9.61
C GLU A 26 4.56 -18.93 8.66
N ALA A 27 3.93 -17.88 9.19
CA ALA A 27 3.62 -16.67 8.41
C ALA A 27 4.88 -16.01 7.83
N TRP A 28 5.98 -16.03 8.59
CA TRP A 28 7.28 -15.55 8.11
C TRP A 28 7.83 -16.42 6.97
N LEU A 29 7.82 -17.74 7.09
CA LEU A 29 8.26 -18.64 6.00
C LEU A 29 7.42 -18.46 4.74
N HIS A 30 6.09 -18.32 4.88
CA HIS A 30 5.21 -18.01 3.76
C HIS A 30 5.53 -16.67 3.10
N LEU A 31 5.88 -15.66 3.90
CA LEU A 31 6.31 -14.35 3.40
C LEU A 31 7.64 -14.47 2.64
N VAL A 32 8.66 -15.09 3.23
CA VAL A 32 9.97 -15.29 2.60
C VAL A 32 9.82 -16.02 1.26
N ARG A 33 9.03 -17.08 1.20
CA ARG A 33 8.78 -17.81 -0.05
C ARG A 33 8.18 -16.91 -1.14
N ARG A 34 7.18 -16.09 -0.80
CA ARG A 34 6.60 -15.13 -1.76
C ARG A 34 7.59 -14.06 -2.18
N LEU A 35 8.47 -13.61 -1.27
CA LEU A 35 9.50 -12.62 -1.59
C LEU A 35 10.56 -13.17 -2.55
N MET A 36 10.92 -14.45 -2.43
CA MET A 36 11.88 -15.09 -3.35
C MET A 36 11.37 -15.15 -4.79
N ASP A 37 10.06 -15.21 -4.98
CA ASP A 37 9.43 -15.21 -6.31
C ASP A 37 9.27 -13.80 -6.90
N VAL A 38 9.63 -12.73 -6.15
CA VAL A 38 9.52 -11.34 -6.62
C VAL A 38 10.83 -10.88 -7.24
N TYR A 39 10.81 -10.67 -8.55
CA TYR A 39 11.90 -10.02 -9.27
C TYR A 39 11.70 -8.51 -9.26
N LEU A 40 12.58 -7.79 -8.55
CA LEU A 40 12.60 -6.34 -8.59
C LEU A 40 13.24 -5.89 -9.91
N SER A 41 12.53 -5.06 -10.66
CA SER A 41 13.08 -4.38 -11.83
C SER A 41 13.68 -3.04 -11.42
N GLN A 42 14.66 -2.54 -12.17
CA GLN A 42 15.19 -1.18 -11.99
C GLN A 42 14.23 -0.08 -12.51
N GLN A 43 13.04 -0.46 -12.97
CA GLN A 43 12.05 0.50 -13.45
C GLN A 43 11.51 1.32 -12.28
N THR A 44 11.21 2.60 -12.54
CA THR A 44 10.57 3.47 -11.55
C THR A 44 9.23 2.89 -11.11
N ASP A 45 8.99 2.86 -9.79
CA ASP A 45 7.71 2.45 -9.23
C ASP A 45 6.56 3.27 -9.84
N GLN A 46 5.54 2.56 -10.33
CA GLN A 46 4.34 3.18 -10.91
C GLN A 46 3.14 2.97 -9.99
N LEU A 47 2.53 4.06 -9.56
CA LEU A 47 1.30 4.03 -8.78
C LEU A 47 0.13 3.73 -9.74
N HIS A 48 -0.51 2.59 -9.52
CA HIS A 48 -1.70 2.18 -10.26
C HIS A 48 -2.94 2.26 -9.38
N TRP A 49 -3.95 2.98 -9.86
CA TRP A 49 -5.27 3.05 -9.24
C TRP A 49 -6.05 1.77 -9.51
N LYS A 50 -6.26 0.95 -8.47
CA LYS A 50 -6.88 -0.38 -8.60
C LYS A 50 -8.34 -0.34 -9.08
N LEU A 51 -9.04 0.80 -8.95
CA LEU A 51 -10.44 0.93 -9.36
C LEU A 51 -10.60 1.08 -10.88
N THR A 52 -9.52 1.28 -11.62
CA THR A 52 -9.53 1.38 -13.08
C THR A 52 -8.61 0.34 -13.69
N GLN A 53 -9.06 -0.27 -14.78
CA GLN A 53 -8.24 -1.23 -15.55
C GLN A 53 -6.99 -0.57 -16.14
N THR A 54 -7.05 0.74 -16.40
CA THR A 54 -5.92 1.55 -16.87
C THR A 54 -4.95 1.94 -15.77
N GLY A 55 -5.28 1.70 -14.49
CA GLY A 55 -4.47 2.14 -13.35
C GLY A 55 -4.42 3.66 -13.18
N VAL A 56 -5.21 4.43 -13.93
CA VAL A 56 -5.24 5.90 -13.82
C VAL A 56 -6.34 6.32 -12.88
N PHE A 57 -6.04 7.23 -11.96
CA PHE A 57 -7.04 7.81 -11.08
C PHE A 57 -8.10 8.57 -11.88
N SER A 58 -9.36 8.31 -11.57
CA SER A 58 -10.49 9.11 -12.07
C SER A 58 -11.50 9.33 -10.96
N VAL A 59 -11.92 10.58 -10.80
CA VAL A 59 -12.98 10.98 -9.85
C VAL A 59 -14.21 10.10 -10.02
N LYS A 60 -14.63 9.82 -11.26
CA LYS A 60 -15.78 8.96 -11.56
C LYS A 60 -15.63 7.54 -10.97
N SER A 61 -14.47 6.91 -11.14
CA SER A 61 -14.21 5.56 -10.62
C SER A 61 -14.21 5.50 -9.10
N MET A 62 -13.65 6.54 -8.47
CA MET A 62 -13.63 6.70 -7.02
C MET A 62 -15.05 6.82 -6.47
N TYR A 63 -15.86 7.70 -7.06
CA TYR A 63 -17.26 7.87 -6.64
C TYR A 63 -18.09 6.60 -6.84
N LEU A 64 -17.92 5.89 -7.95
CA LEU A 64 -18.61 4.61 -8.19
C LEU A 64 -18.25 3.57 -7.13
N ASP A 65 -16.98 3.47 -6.75
CA ASP A 65 -16.55 2.55 -5.69
C ASP A 65 -17.13 2.92 -4.32
N ILE A 66 -17.16 4.22 -3.98
CA ILE A 66 -17.78 4.69 -2.73
C ILE A 66 -19.27 4.33 -2.69
N ILE A 67 -20.01 4.57 -3.78
CA ILE A 67 -21.44 4.25 -3.88
C ILE A 67 -21.67 2.72 -3.78
N ASN A 68 -20.86 1.93 -4.50
CA ASN A 68 -21.00 0.48 -4.55
C ASN A 68 -20.53 -0.23 -3.28
N SER A 69 -19.61 0.38 -2.51
CA SER A 69 -19.10 -0.16 -1.24
C SER A 69 -20.16 -0.18 -0.12
N GLY A 70 -21.32 0.45 -0.32
CA GLY A 70 -22.45 0.44 0.61
C GLY A 70 -22.20 1.18 1.94
N THR A 71 -20.95 1.51 2.26
CA THR A 71 -20.53 2.31 3.40
C THR A 71 -20.24 3.72 2.94
N ILE A 72 -21.26 4.56 2.82
CA ILE A 72 -21.02 6.01 2.88
C ILE A 72 -20.38 6.26 4.24
N PRO A 73 -19.14 6.78 4.34
CA PRO A 73 -18.55 7.09 5.63
C PRO A 73 -19.40 8.18 6.28
N ARG A 74 -20.35 7.78 7.14
CA ARG A 74 -21.09 8.72 7.99
C ARG A 74 -20.05 9.38 8.87
N SER A 75 -19.68 10.61 8.54
CA SER A 75 -18.68 11.40 9.24
C SER A 75 -17.25 10.81 9.14
N MET A 76 -16.63 10.91 7.96
CA MET A 76 -15.17 11.11 7.95
C MET A 76 -14.94 12.53 8.49
N HIS A 77 -14.11 12.69 9.53
CA HIS A 77 -13.88 13.95 10.26
C HIS A 77 -13.14 15.03 9.44
N ILE A 78 -13.60 15.27 8.21
CA ILE A 78 -13.14 16.30 7.27
C ILE A 78 -13.19 17.67 7.94
N SER A 79 -14.25 17.93 8.68
CA SER A 79 -14.47 19.17 9.43
C SER A 79 -13.45 19.41 10.56
N LYS A 80 -12.69 18.40 10.98
CA LYS A 80 -11.62 18.52 11.98
C LYS A 80 -10.20 18.53 11.39
N VAL A 81 -10.06 18.34 10.07
CA VAL A 81 -8.74 18.39 9.42
C VAL A 81 -8.32 19.86 9.31
N LYS A 82 -7.36 20.29 10.12
CA LYS A 82 -6.68 21.58 9.95
C LYS A 82 -5.74 21.48 8.75
N VAL A 83 -6.26 21.67 7.54
CA VAL A 83 -5.44 21.76 6.34
C VAL A 83 -4.79 23.15 6.29
N PRO A 84 -3.46 23.25 6.20
CA PRO A 84 -2.81 24.53 5.96
C PRO A 84 -3.34 25.13 4.65
N LEU A 85 -3.79 26.39 4.69
CA LEU A 85 -4.47 27.10 3.58
C LEU A 85 -3.69 27.12 2.24
N ARG A 86 -2.41 26.74 2.25
CA ARG A 86 -1.54 26.62 1.07
C ARG A 86 -1.79 25.35 0.24
N ILE A 87 -2.40 24.30 0.80
CA ILE A 87 -2.72 23.05 0.10
C ILE A 87 -4.24 23.00 -0.10
N LYS A 88 -4.79 23.90 -0.92
CA LYS A 88 -6.23 23.97 -1.20
C LYS A 88 -6.70 23.14 -2.40
N VAL A 89 -5.78 22.52 -3.14
CA VAL A 89 -6.08 22.01 -4.50
C VAL A 89 -6.64 20.57 -4.52
N PHE A 90 -6.52 19.79 -3.45
CA PHE A 90 -6.87 18.35 -3.47
C PHE A 90 -7.87 17.91 -2.40
N MET A 91 -8.80 18.78 -2.00
CA MET A 91 -10.01 18.34 -1.29
C MET A 91 -11.24 18.58 -2.16
N TRP A 92 -11.29 17.86 -3.27
CA TRP A 92 -12.55 17.52 -3.91
C TRP A 92 -12.89 16.11 -3.43
N PHE A 93 -13.91 16.01 -2.58
CA PHE A 93 -14.53 14.73 -2.24
C PHE A 93 -15.06 14.07 -3.51
#